data_AF-S6BKV2-F1
#
_entry.id   AF-S6BKV2-F1
#
_cell.length_a   1.000
_cell.length_b   1.000
_cell.length_c   1.000
_cell.angle_alpha   90.00
_cell.angle_beta   90.00
_cell.angle_gamma   90.00
#
_symmetry.space_group_name_H-M   'P 1'
#
loop_
_entity.id
_entity.type
_entity.pdbx_description
1 polymer ?
#
loop_
_entity_poly.entity_id
_entity_poly.type
_entity_poly.pdbx_seq_one_letter_code
_entity_poly.pdbx_strand_id
1 'polypeptide(L)'
;MIGTSKEIDAIRQQYEPLLKNWIEDQTIVDRCLTALASILETYILFSGLKNENVDLSSVSVDRILEGYSVVNTERQCESILYGQAMDMIYRIKRTKQIERGNASPLIANLTANLPGAITLFLHHKSNSATKILHEMKQACEKHAKQTLPKMEKLMSMAALHTATDSKCSDADNKIAEAIQQSFVTVEKDINTILELIASVTLDPYEKEENIHAYLQQINSCNIQNVRSLWHIIKYGPTI
;
A
#
# COMPACT_ATOMS: atom_id res chain seq x y z
N MET A 1 -44.39 -26.52 -5.58
CA MET A 1 -42.94 -26.42 -5.85
C MET A 1 -42.59 -24.98 -6.26
N ILE A 2 -42.61 -24.02 -5.33
CA ILE A 2 -42.36 -22.58 -5.64
C ILE A 2 -41.45 -21.90 -4.56
N GLY A 3 -40.93 -22.67 -3.59
CA GLY A 3 -40.24 -22.11 -2.41
C GLY A 3 -38.75 -21.83 -2.60
N THR A 4 -38.02 -22.71 -3.29
CA THR A 4 -36.56 -22.83 -3.17
C THR A 4 -35.78 -21.80 -4.01
N SER A 5 -36.19 -21.59 -5.27
CA SER A 5 -35.59 -20.55 -6.14
C SER A 5 -35.81 -19.12 -5.60
N LYS A 6 -36.89 -18.88 -4.84
CA LYS A 6 -37.13 -17.56 -4.22
C LYS A 6 -36.18 -17.27 -3.06
N GLU A 7 -35.69 -18.31 -2.38
CA GLU A 7 -34.82 -18.16 -1.21
C GLU A 7 -33.41 -17.76 -1.62
N ILE A 8 -32.82 -18.43 -2.61
CA ILE A 8 -31.49 -18.07 -3.12
C ILE A 8 -31.49 -16.71 -3.82
N ASP A 9 -32.56 -16.37 -4.55
CA ASP A 9 -32.73 -15.04 -5.14
C ASP A 9 -32.76 -13.93 -4.07
N ALA A 10 -33.41 -14.18 -2.93
CA ALA A 10 -33.45 -13.24 -1.81
C ALA A 10 -32.09 -13.09 -1.11
N ILE A 11 -31.32 -14.17 -0.98
CA ILE A 11 -29.95 -14.13 -0.46
C ILE A 11 -29.06 -13.35 -1.43
N ARG A 12 -29.14 -13.65 -2.72
CA ARG A 12 -28.41 -12.98 -3.80
C ARG A 12 -28.62 -11.46 -3.81
N GLN A 13 -29.88 -11.01 -3.75
CA GLN A 13 -30.23 -9.58 -3.73
C GLN A 13 -29.66 -8.84 -2.51
N GLN A 14 -29.51 -9.51 -1.38
CA GLN A 14 -28.92 -8.92 -0.18
C GLN A 14 -27.38 -8.94 -0.20
N TYR A 15 -26.79 -9.96 -0.83
CA TYR A 15 -25.34 -10.14 -0.88
C TYR A 15 -24.67 -9.26 -1.94
N GLU A 16 -25.28 -9.10 -3.11
CA GLU A 16 -24.78 -8.30 -4.24
C GLU A 16 -24.28 -6.89 -3.85
N PRO A 17 -25.03 -6.06 -3.09
CA PRO A 17 -24.54 -4.75 -2.68
C PRO A 17 -23.36 -4.82 -1.70
N LEU A 18 -23.27 -5.87 -0.87
CA LEU A 18 -22.15 -6.03 0.07
C LEU A 18 -20.85 -6.33 -0.69
N LEU A 19 -20.91 -7.24 -1.67
CA LEU A 19 -19.77 -7.56 -2.52
C LEU A 19 -19.37 -6.37 -3.41
N LYS A 20 -20.35 -5.59 -3.89
CA LYS A 20 -20.08 -4.36 -4.63
C LYS A 20 -19.29 -3.36 -3.79
N ASN A 21 -19.66 -3.17 -2.52
CA ASN A 21 -18.91 -2.29 -1.61
C ASN A 21 -17.46 -2.75 -1.44
N TRP A 22 -17.20 -4.07 -1.40
CA TRP A 22 -15.82 -4.56 -1.36
C TRP A 22 -15.06 -4.23 -2.64
N ILE A 23 -15.67 -4.35 -3.82
CA ILE A 23 -15.01 -3.99 -5.08
C ILE A 23 -14.60 -2.51 -5.11
N GLU A 24 -15.42 -1.63 -4.51
CA GLU A 24 -15.10 -0.21 -4.35
C GLU A 24 -13.96 0.00 -3.34
N ASP A 25 -14.01 -0.64 -2.16
CA ASP A 25 -12.96 -0.59 -1.15
C ASP A 25 -11.63 -1.18 -1.66
N GLN A 26 -11.67 -2.27 -2.43
CA GLN A 26 -10.53 -2.94 -3.08
C GLN A 26 -9.79 -1.97 -4.01
N THR A 27 -10.51 -1.13 -4.75
CA THR A 27 -9.90 -0.13 -5.63
C THR A 27 -9.08 0.90 -4.83
N ILE A 28 -9.52 1.23 -3.62
CA ILE A 28 -8.77 2.12 -2.71
C ILE A 28 -7.51 1.40 -2.23
N VAL A 29 -7.63 0.14 -1.80
CA VAL A 29 -6.50 -0.67 -1.35
C VAL A 29 -5.45 -0.82 -2.43
N ASP A 30 -5.83 -1.17 -3.67
CA ASP A 30 -4.90 -1.34 -4.80
C ASP A 30 -4.10 -0.06 -5.09
N ARG A 31 -4.79 1.09 -5.06
CA ARG A 31 -4.15 2.40 -5.23
C ARG A 31 -3.14 2.66 -4.11
N CYS A 32 -3.51 2.37 -2.87
CA CYS A 32 -2.66 2.57 -1.72
C CYS A 32 -1.45 1.63 -1.72
N LEU A 33 -1.60 0.35 -2.09
CA LEU A 33 -0.49 -0.59 -2.26
C LEU A 33 0.50 -0.09 -3.30
N THR A 34 -0.01 0.39 -4.45
CA THR A 34 0.84 0.97 -5.51
C THR A 34 1.60 2.20 -5.02
N ALA A 35 0.92 3.10 -4.30
CA ALA A 35 1.55 4.30 -3.75
C ALA A 35 2.61 3.95 -2.68
N LEU A 36 2.33 2.95 -1.84
CA LEU A 36 3.27 2.47 -0.82
C LEU A 36 4.51 1.84 -1.47
N ALA A 37 4.35 1.01 -2.50
CA ALA A 37 5.46 0.45 -3.26
C ALA A 37 6.36 1.54 -3.85
N SER A 38 5.77 2.58 -4.46
CA SER A 38 6.53 3.72 -5.00
C SER A 38 7.30 4.50 -3.92
N ILE A 39 6.74 4.62 -2.71
CA ILE A 39 7.46 5.21 -1.57
C ILE A 39 8.64 4.31 -1.17
N LEU A 40 8.45 3.00 -1.06
CA LEU A 40 9.52 2.07 -0.69
C LEU A 40 10.65 2.04 -1.72
N GLU A 41 10.33 2.08 -3.02
CA GLU A 41 11.33 2.23 -4.09
C GLU A 41 12.12 3.54 -3.93
N THR A 42 11.45 4.62 -3.52
CA THR A 42 12.11 5.89 -3.20
C THR A 42 13.10 5.74 -2.04
N TYR A 43 12.77 4.95 -1.02
CA TYR A 43 13.69 4.69 0.09
C TYR A 43 14.95 3.94 -0.35
N ILE A 44 14.82 2.95 -1.25
CA ILE A 44 15.97 2.22 -1.82
C ILE A 44 16.91 3.17 -2.56
N LEU A 45 16.37 4.19 -3.24
CA LEU A 45 17.21 5.20 -3.91
C LEU A 45 18.11 5.97 -2.93
N PHE A 46 17.79 6.01 -1.63
CA PHE A 46 18.52 6.77 -0.61
C PHE A 46 19.09 5.90 0.54
N SER A 47 18.91 4.58 0.51
CA SER A 47 19.30 3.63 1.57
C SER A 47 20.81 3.53 1.83
N GLY A 48 21.65 3.97 0.88
CA GLY A 48 23.12 3.98 1.00
C GLY A 48 23.69 5.04 1.94
N LEU A 49 22.87 5.93 2.50
CA LEU A 49 23.30 7.05 3.35
C LEU A 49 23.27 6.65 4.83
N LYS A 50 24.21 5.79 5.24
CA LYS A 50 24.38 5.43 6.66
C LYS A 50 24.75 6.68 7.47
N ASN A 51 23.94 6.96 8.50
CA ASN A 51 24.24 7.81 9.66
C ASN A 51 24.86 9.18 9.33
N GLU A 52 24.01 10.15 9.04
CA GLU A 52 24.29 11.49 9.50
C GLU A 52 23.51 11.67 10.81
N ASN A 53 24.23 11.79 11.93
CA ASN A 53 23.70 12.50 13.09
C ASN A 53 23.48 13.94 12.64
N VAL A 54 22.37 14.19 11.95
CA VAL A 54 21.90 15.54 11.67
C VAL A 54 21.24 15.98 12.95
N ASP A 55 21.94 16.83 13.69
CA ASP A 55 21.34 17.60 14.76
C ASP A 55 20.20 18.42 14.12
N LEU A 56 18.95 17.96 14.29
CA LEU A 56 17.71 18.57 13.81
C LEU A 56 17.41 19.86 14.61
N SER A 57 18.43 20.63 14.93
CA SER A 57 18.29 21.98 15.47
C SER A 57 17.63 22.87 14.42
N SER A 58 16.92 23.91 14.88
CA SER A 58 16.27 24.92 14.05
C SER A 58 17.19 25.51 12.97
N VAL A 59 18.51 25.49 13.20
CA VAL A 59 19.56 25.92 12.27
C VAL A 59 19.56 25.14 10.95
N SER A 60 19.20 23.86 10.96
CA SER A 60 19.13 23.02 9.75
C SER A 60 17.92 23.36 8.88
N VAL A 61 16.78 23.67 9.53
CA VAL A 61 15.57 24.15 8.85
C VAL A 61 15.78 25.57 8.35
N ASP A 62 16.40 26.44 9.16
CA ASP A 62 16.75 27.81 8.76
C ASP A 62 17.76 27.83 7.62
N ARG A 63 18.73 26.89 7.55
CA ARG A 63 19.63 26.76 6.38
C ARG A 63 18.93 26.26 5.12
N ILE A 64 17.93 25.40 5.24
CA ILE A 64 17.13 24.91 4.11
C ILE A 64 16.18 26.02 3.63
N LEU A 65 15.59 26.77 4.56
CA LEU A 65 14.75 27.93 4.28
C LEU A 65 15.56 29.15 3.82
N GLU A 66 16.80 29.37 4.27
CA GLU A 66 17.77 30.33 3.72
C GLU A 66 18.22 29.87 2.34
N GLY A 67 18.50 28.58 2.18
CA GLY A 67 18.75 27.95 0.88
C GLY A 67 17.59 28.13 -0.10
N TYR A 68 16.34 28.25 0.38
CA TYR A 68 15.16 28.54 -0.44
C TYR A 68 14.81 30.04 -0.53
N SER A 69 15.09 30.84 0.49
CA SER A 69 14.77 32.27 0.54
C SER A 69 15.84 33.13 -0.15
N VAL A 70 17.06 32.61 -0.30
CA VAL A 70 18.11 33.18 -1.15
C VAL A 70 17.92 32.78 -2.63
N VAL A 71 16.98 31.89 -2.97
CA VAL A 71 16.70 31.46 -4.37
C VAL A 71 15.85 32.45 -5.16
N ASN A 72 15.34 33.53 -4.54
CA ASN A 72 14.75 34.64 -5.28
C ASN A 72 15.72 35.77 -5.66
N THR A 73 17.01 35.63 -5.36
CA THR A 73 18.06 36.50 -5.93
C THR A 73 19.29 35.68 -6.30
N GLU A 74 19.32 35.23 -7.55
CA GLU A 74 20.54 35.00 -8.34
C GLU A 74 21.67 34.16 -7.71
N ARG A 75 21.36 32.97 -7.19
CA ARG A 75 22.32 31.87 -7.24
C ARG A 75 21.80 30.79 -8.17
N GLN A 76 22.37 30.74 -9.37
CA GLN A 76 22.37 29.55 -10.20
C GLN A 76 22.83 28.39 -9.32
N CYS A 77 21.95 27.42 -9.09
CA CYS A 77 22.35 26.10 -8.63
C CYS A 77 23.15 25.48 -9.79
N GLU A 78 24.42 25.86 -9.91
CA GLU A 78 25.29 25.33 -10.95
C GLU A 78 25.39 23.82 -10.74
N SER A 79 25.15 23.06 -11.80
CA SER A 79 25.32 21.60 -11.80
C SER A 79 26.79 21.28 -11.46
N ILE A 80 27.06 21.00 -10.19
CA ILE A 80 28.39 20.64 -9.74
C ILE A 80 28.76 19.28 -10.33
N LEU A 81 29.92 19.19 -10.97
CA LEU A 81 30.42 17.93 -11.51
C LEU A 81 30.58 16.92 -10.37
N TYR A 82 30.27 15.65 -10.61
CA TYR A 82 30.28 14.59 -9.58
C TYR A 82 31.54 14.61 -8.70
N GLY A 83 32.72 14.78 -9.31
CA GLY A 83 33.98 14.86 -8.56
C GLY A 83 34.05 16.02 -7.57
N GLN A 84 33.53 17.19 -7.94
CA GLN A 84 33.49 18.38 -7.07
C GLN A 84 32.47 18.22 -5.94
N ALA A 85 31.31 17.60 -6.20
CA ALA A 85 30.32 17.30 -5.18
C ALA A 85 30.89 16.32 -4.13
N MET A 86 31.59 15.28 -4.59
CA MET A 86 32.26 14.32 -3.70
C MET A 86 33.40 14.95 -2.89
N ASP A 87 34.14 15.91 -3.47
CA ASP A 87 35.18 16.65 -2.75
C ASP A 87 34.61 17.59 -1.68
N MET A 88 33.45 18.22 -1.93
CA MET A 88 32.74 19.00 -0.91
C MET A 88 32.24 18.11 0.23
N ILE A 89 31.60 16.98 -0.09
CA ILE A 89 31.14 16.00 0.91
C ILE A 89 32.33 15.54 1.77
N TYR A 90 33.46 15.23 1.17
CA TYR A 90 34.66 14.81 1.89
C TYR A 90 35.17 15.88 2.86
N ARG A 91 35.22 17.14 2.42
CA ARG A 91 35.65 18.27 3.26
C ARG A 91 34.72 18.50 4.45
N ILE A 92 33.42 18.34 4.24
CA ILE A 92 32.40 18.54 5.28
C ILE A 92 32.34 17.35 6.24
N LYS A 93 32.41 16.12 5.72
CA LYS A 93 32.13 14.89 6.49
C LYS A 93 33.37 14.16 7.00
N ARG A 94 34.59 14.50 6.53
CA ARG A 94 35.82 13.71 6.74
C ARG A 94 35.65 12.20 6.44
N THR A 95 34.79 11.87 5.48
CA THR A 95 34.49 10.48 5.09
C THR A 95 35.67 9.84 4.37
N LYS A 96 35.91 8.54 4.54
CA LYS A 96 37.07 7.88 3.91
C LYS A 96 36.88 7.80 2.39
N GLN A 97 37.99 7.87 1.65
CA GLN A 97 38.03 7.84 0.17
C GLN A 97 37.30 6.63 -0.45
N ILE A 98 37.13 5.54 0.29
CA ILE A 98 36.45 4.29 -0.12
C ILE A 98 34.93 4.49 -0.31
N GLU A 99 34.32 5.48 0.33
CA GLU A 99 32.89 5.79 0.17
C GLU A 99 32.58 6.53 -1.15
N ARG A 100 33.61 6.90 -1.94
CA ARG A 100 33.45 7.53 -3.26
C ARG A 100 32.72 6.67 -4.29
N GLY A 101 32.69 5.34 -4.12
CA GLY A 101 32.16 4.42 -5.13
C GLY A 101 30.64 4.19 -5.09
N ASN A 102 29.96 4.55 -4.00
CA ASN A 102 28.60 4.05 -3.73
C ASN A 102 27.49 5.10 -3.80
N ALA A 103 27.81 6.40 -3.82
CA ALA A 103 26.80 7.46 -3.90
C ALA A 103 26.52 7.83 -5.37
N SER A 104 25.25 7.77 -5.78
CA SER A 104 24.84 8.22 -7.12
C SER A 104 25.13 9.73 -7.32
N PRO A 105 25.32 10.21 -8.55
CA PRO A 105 25.57 11.63 -8.80
C PRO A 105 24.47 12.57 -8.28
N LEU A 106 23.23 12.10 -8.24
CA LEU A 106 22.11 12.82 -7.63
C LEU A 106 22.30 12.98 -6.12
N ILE A 107 22.61 11.88 -5.43
CA ILE A 107 22.82 11.86 -3.98
C ILE A 107 24.02 12.75 -3.61
N ALA A 108 25.12 12.61 -4.34
CA ALA A 108 26.32 13.43 -4.12
C ALA A 108 26.02 14.93 -4.28
N ASN A 109 25.26 15.32 -5.30
CA ASN A 109 24.88 16.72 -5.49
C ASN A 109 23.94 17.23 -4.40
N LEU A 110 22.95 16.43 -3.98
CA LEU A 110 22.03 16.80 -2.91
C LEU A 110 22.75 16.95 -1.57
N THR A 111 23.64 16.02 -1.21
CA THR A 111 24.40 16.12 0.04
C THR A 111 25.39 17.29 0.03
N ALA A 112 26.02 17.59 -1.10
CA ALA A 112 26.97 18.70 -1.21
C ALA A 112 26.30 20.08 -1.17
N ASN A 113 25.17 20.22 -1.87
CA ASN A 113 24.49 21.52 -2.02
C ASN A 113 23.41 21.77 -0.96
N LEU A 114 22.79 20.71 -0.44
CA LEU A 114 21.63 20.80 0.46
C LEU A 114 21.73 19.76 1.60
N PRO A 115 22.65 19.94 2.57
CA PRO A 115 22.76 19.05 3.72
C PRO A 115 21.43 18.90 4.46
N GLY A 116 21.06 17.65 4.81
CA GLY A 116 19.79 17.34 5.50
C GLY A 116 18.54 17.28 4.62
N ALA A 117 18.59 17.69 3.34
CA ALA A 117 17.44 17.63 2.44
C ALA A 117 16.93 16.20 2.20
N ILE A 118 17.84 15.23 2.14
CA ILE A 118 17.49 13.81 1.97
C ILE A 118 16.74 13.29 3.22
N THR A 119 17.23 13.62 4.41
CA THR A 119 16.57 13.24 5.68
C THR A 119 15.17 13.83 5.76
N LEU A 120 14.99 15.13 5.48
CA LEU A 120 13.67 15.76 5.47
C LEU A 120 12.74 15.15 4.42
N PHE A 121 13.26 14.84 3.23
CA PHE A 121 12.50 14.19 2.18
C PHE A 121 12.04 12.79 2.59
N LEU A 122 12.93 11.96 3.16
CA LEU A 122 12.57 10.65 3.69
C LEU A 122 11.55 10.76 4.84
N HIS A 123 11.68 11.76 5.71
CA HIS A 123 10.70 12.02 6.76
C HIS A 123 9.31 12.40 6.21
N HIS A 124 9.28 13.21 5.15
CA HIS A 124 8.04 13.52 4.44
C HIS A 124 7.43 12.27 3.79
N LYS A 125 8.27 11.38 3.22
CA LYS A 125 7.85 10.11 2.63
C LYS A 125 7.34 9.13 3.69
N SER A 126 7.99 9.01 4.85
CA SER A 126 7.51 8.25 6.02
C SER A 126 6.11 8.72 6.44
N ASN A 127 5.92 10.04 6.59
CA ASN A 127 4.61 10.62 6.94
C ASN A 127 3.54 10.29 5.89
N SER A 128 3.92 10.31 4.60
CA SER A 128 3.02 9.96 3.49
C SER A 128 2.65 8.48 3.53
N ALA A 129 3.62 7.59 3.75
CA ALA A 129 3.38 6.16 3.91
C ALA A 129 2.47 5.85 5.09
N THR A 130 2.66 6.55 6.22
CA THR A 130 1.80 6.41 7.41
C THR A 130 0.36 6.78 7.10
N LYS A 131 0.12 7.84 6.33
CA LYS A 131 -1.23 8.23 5.86
C LYS A 131 -1.84 7.16 4.95
N ILE A 132 -1.07 6.63 4.02
CA ILE A 132 -1.50 5.57 3.09
C ILE A 132 -1.88 4.30 3.86
N LEU A 133 -1.03 3.85 4.80
CA LEU A 133 -1.30 2.70 5.67
C LEU A 133 -2.57 2.92 6.50
N HIS A 134 -2.77 4.15 7.01
CA HIS A 134 -3.98 4.50 7.75
C HIS A 134 -5.24 4.42 6.88
N GLU A 135 -5.18 4.93 5.65
CA GLU A 135 -6.29 4.88 4.68
C GLU A 135 -6.67 3.43 4.35
N MET A 136 -5.68 2.58 4.03
CA MET A 136 -5.90 1.15 3.80
C MET A 136 -6.52 0.46 5.02
N LYS A 137 -5.99 0.77 6.22
CA LYS A 137 -6.49 0.23 7.49
C LYS A 137 -7.93 0.61 7.72
N GLN A 138 -8.30 1.86 7.49
CA GLN A 138 -9.68 2.32 7.63
C GLN A 138 -10.63 1.58 6.67
N ALA A 139 -10.25 1.41 5.40
CA ALA A 139 -11.05 0.66 4.43
C ALA A 139 -11.26 -0.79 4.90
N CYS A 140 -10.20 -1.49 5.28
CA CYS A 140 -10.25 -2.88 5.73
C CYS A 140 -11.04 -3.04 7.03
N GLU A 141 -10.78 -2.21 8.05
CA GLU A 141 -11.48 -2.30 9.34
C GLU A 141 -12.96 -1.95 9.22
N LYS A 142 -13.31 -0.95 8.40
CA LYS A 142 -14.70 -0.61 8.13
C LYS A 142 -15.42 -1.82 7.54
N HIS A 143 -14.80 -2.46 6.54
CA HIS A 143 -15.37 -3.62 5.88
C HIS A 143 -15.49 -4.83 6.82
N ALA A 144 -14.42 -5.12 7.57
CA ALA A 144 -14.37 -6.20 8.56
C ALA A 144 -15.43 -6.04 9.66
N LYS A 145 -15.66 -4.81 10.15
CA LYS A 145 -16.60 -4.56 11.25
C LYS A 145 -18.06 -4.46 10.79
N GLN A 146 -18.32 -3.92 9.60
CA GLN A 146 -19.68 -3.55 9.18
C GLN A 146 -20.28 -4.47 8.10
N THR A 147 -19.44 -5.03 7.23
CA THR A 147 -19.88 -5.75 6.03
C THR A 147 -19.64 -7.25 6.16
N LEU A 148 -18.45 -7.65 6.63
CA LEU A 148 -18.05 -9.06 6.74
C LEU A 148 -19.04 -9.92 7.56
N PRO A 149 -19.55 -9.48 8.74
CA PRO A 149 -20.51 -10.28 9.51
C PRO A 149 -21.85 -10.50 8.78
N LYS A 150 -22.25 -9.54 7.93
CA LYS A 150 -23.47 -9.66 7.11
C LYS A 150 -23.24 -10.64 5.96
N MET A 151 -22.07 -10.58 5.33
CA MET A 151 -21.67 -11.52 4.28
C MET A 151 -21.58 -12.95 4.83
N GLU A 152 -21.00 -13.14 6.02
CA GLU A 152 -20.89 -14.44 6.69
C GLU A 152 -22.26 -15.07 6.94
N LYS A 153 -23.22 -14.27 7.43
CA LYS A 153 -24.60 -14.73 7.66
C LYS A 153 -25.25 -15.20 6.36
N LEU A 154 -25.15 -14.41 5.29
CA LEU A 154 -25.74 -14.74 3.99
C LEU A 154 -25.04 -15.93 3.32
N MET A 155 -23.72 -16.04 3.49
CA MET A 155 -22.92 -17.18 3.05
C MET A 155 -23.37 -18.47 3.75
N SER A 156 -23.59 -18.43 5.06
CA SER A 156 -24.08 -19.58 5.83
C SER A 156 -25.47 -20.02 5.37
N MET A 157 -26.34 -19.07 5.02
CA MET A 157 -27.66 -19.36 4.45
C MET A 157 -27.55 -19.99 3.05
N ALA A 158 -26.64 -19.50 2.20
CA ALA A 158 -26.38 -20.08 0.89
C ALA A 158 -25.82 -21.51 0.99
N ALA A 159 -24.92 -21.77 1.94
CA ALA A 159 -24.38 -23.10 2.19
C ALA A 159 -25.48 -24.08 2.66
N LEU A 160 -26.37 -23.64 3.56
CA LEU A 160 -27.49 -24.46 4.00
C LEU A 160 -28.42 -24.82 2.83
N HIS A 161 -28.70 -23.86 1.94
CA HIS A 161 -29.51 -24.07 0.74
C HIS A 161 -28.93 -25.19 -0.14
N THR A 162 -27.61 -25.19 -0.37
CA THR A 162 -26.94 -26.27 -1.14
C THR A 162 -26.95 -27.63 -0.43
N ALA A 163 -26.94 -27.65 0.90
CA ALA A 163 -26.85 -28.89 1.69
C ALA A 163 -28.20 -29.59 1.93
N THR A 164 -29.29 -28.83 2.00
CA THR A 164 -30.62 -29.37 2.36
C THR A 164 -31.49 -29.74 1.15
N ASP A 165 -31.20 -29.22 -0.04
CA ASP A 165 -32.09 -29.36 -1.19
C ASP A 165 -31.51 -30.23 -2.31
N SER A 166 -31.92 -31.50 -2.37
CA SER A 166 -31.55 -32.43 -3.46
C SER A 166 -32.18 -32.07 -4.82
N LYS A 167 -32.91 -30.94 -4.90
CA LYS A 167 -33.64 -30.44 -6.07
C LYS A 167 -33.30 -28.98 -6.43
N CYS A 168 -32.22 -28.45 -5.88
CA CYS A 168 -31.73 -27.12 -6.25
C CYS A 168 -31.33 -27.09 -7.74
N SER A 169 -31.63 -25.99 -8.44
CA SER A 169 -31.22 -25.88 -9.84
C SER A 169 -29.69 -25.70 -9.94
N ASP A 170 -29.09 -26.12 -11.05
CA ASP A 170 -27.65 -25.93 -11.29
C ASP A 170 -27.24 -24.45 -11.24
N ALA A 171 -28.15 -23.55 -11.65
CA ALA A 171 -27.93 -22.11 -11.59
C ALA A 171 -27.92 -21.57 -10.15
N ASP A 172 -28.84 -22.04 -9.32
CA ASP A 172 -28.94 -21.66 -7.90
C ASP A 172 -27.73 -22.14 -7.10
N ASN A 173 -27.26 -23.37 -7.37
CA ASN A 173 -26.04 -23.91 -6.78
C ASN A 173 -24.81 -23.08 -7.16
N LYS A 174 -24.67 -22.70 -8.44
CA LYS A 174 -23.55 -21.83 -8.89
C LYS A 174 -23.57 -20.46 -8.22
N ILE A 175 -24.74 -19.88 -7.98
CA ILE A 175 -24.87 -18.62 -7.24
C ILE A 175 -24.45 -18.82 -5.78
N ALA A 176 -24.91 -19.88 -5.14
CA ALA A 176 -24.56 -20.18 -3.75
C ALA A 176 -23.05 -20.47 -3.58
N GLU A 177 -22.44 -21.19 -4.51
CA GLU A 177 -20.99 -21.43 -4.57
C GLU A 177 -20.22 -20.14 -4.77
N ALA A 178 -20.68 -19.26 -5.68
CA ALA A 178 -20.05 -17.96 -5.90
C ALA A 178 -20.08 -17.07 -4.65
N ILE A 179 -21.18 -17.07 -3.90
CA ILE A 179 -21.33 -16.36 -2.61
C ILE A 179 -20.34 -16.91 -1.57
N GLN A 180 -20.22 -18.24 -1.46
CA GLN A 180 -19.30 -18.88 -0.54
C GLN A 180 -17.85 -18.54 -0.89
N GLN A 181 -17.49 -18.68 -2.17
CA GLN A 181 -16.15 -18.37 -2.65
C GLN A 181 -15.81 -16.90 -2.46
N SER A 182 -16.73 -15.98 -2.77
CA SER A 182 -16.46 -14.55 -2.61
C SER A 182 -16.27 -14.17 -1.15
N PHE A 183 -17.00 -14.78 -0.21
CA PHE A 183 -16.78 -14.53 1.21
C PHE A 183 -15.38 -14.93 1.65
N VAL A 184 -14.96 -16.16 1.34
CA VAL A 184 -13.63 -16.68 1.71
C VAL A 184 -12.52 -15.82 1.09
N THR A 185 -12.69 -15.40 -0.16
CA THR A 185 -11.74 -14.51 -0.83
C THR A 185 -11.65 -13.15 -0.13
N VAL A 186 -12.78 -12.49 0.14
CA VAL A 186 -12.81 -11.16 0.78
C VAL A 186 -12.23 -11.21 2.19
N GLU A 187 -12.58 -12.23 2.98
CA GLU A 187 -12.04 -12.41 4.33
C GLU A 187 -10.51 -12.58 4.30
N LYS A 188 -10.01 -13.43 3.39
CA LYS A 188 -8.56 -13.65 3.22
C LYS A 188 -7.84 -12.37 2.80
N ASP A 189 -8.39 -11.63 1.84
CA ASP A 189 -7.78 -10.39 1.34
C ASP A 189 -7.68 -9.37 2.49
N ILE A 190 -8.77 -9.14 3.24
CA ILE A 190 -8.78 -8.23 4.39
C ILE A 190 -7.71 -8.61 5.42
N ASN A 191 -7.63 -9.90 5.79
CA ASN A 191 -6.66 -10.35 6.78
C ASN A 191 -5.22 -10.17 6.30
N THR A 192 -4.95 -10.51 5.03
CA THR A 192 -3.63 -10.34 4.42
C THR A 192 -3.20 -8.86 4.41
N ILE A 193 -4.12 -7.96 4.07
CA ILE A 193 -3.85 -6.52 4.06
C ILE A 193 -3.60 -5.98 5.48
N LEU A 194 -4.39 -6.42 6.47
CA LEU A 194 -4.20 -5.99 7.86
C LEU A 194 -2.88 -6.49 8.45
N GLU A 195 -2.46 -7.71 8.12
CA GLU A 195 -1.15 -8.27 8.49
C GLU A 195 0.00 -7.47 7.86
N LEU A 196 -0.11 -7.14 6.57
CA LEU A 196 0.85 -6.27 5.89
C LEU A 196 0.95 -4.88 6.56
N ILE A 197 -0.19 -4.28 6.90
CA ILE A 197 -0.20 -2.97 7.58
C ILE A 197 0.48 -3.06 8.95
N ALA A 198 0.30 -4.17 9.67
CA ALA A 198 0.91 -4.38 10.97
C ALA A 198 2.43 -4.64 10.88
N SER A 199 2.92 -5.18 9.75
CA SER A 199 4.34 -5.47 9.56
C SER A 199 5.16 -4.26 9.08
N VAL A 200 4.53 -3.32 8.37
CA VAL A 200 5.21 -2.15 7.81
C VAL A 200 5.34 -1.04 8.85
N THR A 201 6.58 -0.82 9.29
CA THR A 201 7.01 0.39 10.01
C THR A 201 8.04 1.09 9.16
N LEU A 202 7.81 2.36 8.81
CA LEU A 202 8.73 3.14 7.98
C LEU A 202 9.35 4.27 8.77
N ASP A 203 10.54 4.02 9.32
CA ASP A 203 11.42 5.05 9.85
C ASP A 203 12.26 5.65 8.69
N PRO A 204 12.55 6.96 8.68
CA PRO A 204 13.57 7.56 7.80
C PRO A 204 14.90 6.81 7.70
N TYR A 205 15.27 6.03 8.72
CA TYR A 205 16.51 5.24 8.81
C TYR A 205 16.27 3.73 8.67
N GLU A 206 15.13 3.33 8.08
CA GLU A 206 14.79 1.93 7.88
C GLU A 206 15.86 1.20 7.04
N LYS A 207 16.17 -0.04 7.41
CA LYS A 207 17.20 -0.82 6.72
C LYS A 207 16.71 -1.22 5.34
N GLU A 208 17.60 -1.15 4.35
CA GLU A 208 17.28 -1.56 2.97
C GLU A 208 16.71 -2.99 2.89
N GLU A 209 17.26 -3.92 3.67
CA GLU A 209 16.77 -5.29 3.79
C GLU A 209 15.28 -5.35 4.20
N ASN A 210 14.88 -4.49 5.14
CA ASN A 210 13.49 -4.40 5.59
C ASN A 210 12.60 -3.78 4.49
N ILE A 211 13.09 -2.76 3.79
CA ILE A 211 12.38 -2.13 2.67
C ILE A 211 12.14 -3.14 1.53
N HIS A 212 13.14 -3.96 1.18
CA HIS A 212 12.98 -5.05 0.21
C HIS A 212 12.01 -6.11 0.71
N ALA A 213 12.03 -6.46 1.99
CA ALA A 213 11.07 -7.38 2.58
C ALA A 213 9.63 -6.83 2.49
N TYR A 214 9.43 -5.54 2.73
CA TYR A 214 8.12 -4.89 2.58
C TYR A 214 7.64 -4.90 1.12
N LEU A 215 8.51 -4.62 0.16
CA LEU A 215 8.18 -4.72 -1.27
C LEU A 215 7.81 -6.15 -1.67
N GLN A 216 8.53 -7.15 -1.17
CA GLN A 216 8.18 -8.55 -1.40
C GLN A 216 6.81 -8.90 -0.82
N GLN A 217 6.51 -8.43 0.39
CA GLN A 217 5.19 -8.63 1.01
C GLN A 217 4.08 -7.97 0.17
N ILE A 218 4.27 -6.72 -0.27
CA ILE A 218 3.31 -6.02 -1.14
C ILE A 218 3.10 -6.77 -2.45
N ASN A 219 4.18 -7.20 -3.12
CA ASN A 219 4.09 -7.95 -4.38
C ASN A 219 3.44 -9.33 -4.19
N SER A 220 3.56 -9.92 -3.00
CA SER A 220 2.90 -11.17 -2.64
C SER A 220 1.44 -10.99 -2.22
N CYS A 221 1.03 -9.76 -1.92
CA CYS A 221 -0.34 -9.38 -1.58
C CYS A 221 -1.20 -9.43 -2.85
N ASN A 222 -1.52 -10.65 -3.29
CA ASN A 222 -2.32 -10.90 -4.47
C ASN A 222 -3.81 -10.79 -4.10
N ILE A 223 -4.32 -9.56 -4.08
CA ILE A 223 -5.73 -9.30 -3.83
C ILE A 223 -6.52 -9.87 -5.00
N GLN A 224 -7.38 -10.85 -4.73
CA GLN A 224 -8.07 -11.55 -5.79
C GLN A 224 -9.19 -10.68 -6.38
N ASN A 225 -9.32 -10.70 -7.70
CA ASN A 225 -10.39 -9.99 -8.38
C ASN A 225 -11.70 -10.76 -8.25
N VAL A 226 -12.58 -10.31 -7.35
CA VAL A 226 -13.91 -10.91 -7.13
C VAL A 226 -14.96 -10.49 -8.16
N ARG A 227 -14.61 -9.70 -9.20
CA ARG A 227 -15.58 -9.24 -10.21
C ARG A 227 -16.23 -10.37 -10.99
N SER A 228 -15.53 -11.47 -11.22
CA SER A 228 -16.10 -12.67 -11.87
C SER A 228 -17.20 -13.29 -11.00
N LEU A 229 -16.95 -13.41 -9.70
CA LEU A 229 -17.93 -13.90 -8.72
C LEU A 229 -19.11 -12.94 -8.60
N TRP A 230 -18.85 -11.64 -8.56
CA TRP A 230 -19.91 -10.62 -8.57
C TRP A 230 -20.78 -10.69 -9.83
N HIS A 231 -20.19 -10.96 -10.99
CA HIS A 231 -20.94 -11.16 -12.23
C HIS A 231 -21.89 -12.36 -12.14
N ILE A 232 -21.40 -13.50 -11.61
CA ILE A 232 -22.23 -14.69 -11.39
C ILE A 232 -23.36 -14.40 -10.41
N ILE A 233 -23.06 -13.69 -9.31
CA ILE A 233 -24.05 -13.32 -8.29
C ILE A 233 -25.07 -12.33 -8.86
N LYS A 234 -24.69 -11.44 -9.77
CA LYS A 234 -25.59 -10.40 -10.29
C LYS A 234 -26.46 -10.88 -11.45
N TYR A 235 -25.87 -11.63 -12.38
CA TYR A 235 -26.49 -11.98 -13.65
C TYR A 235 -26.77 -13.47 -13.80
N GLY A 236 -26.31 -14.30 -12.86
CA GLY A 236 -26.32 -15.76 -12.98
C GLY A 236 -25.10 -16.29 -13.74
N PRO A 237 -24.93 -17.63 -13.77
CA PRO A 237 -23.84 -18.26 -14.51
C PRO A 237 -24.04 -18.07 -16.03
N THR A 238 -22.98 -17.65 -16.71
CA THR A 238 -22.90 -17.66 -18.18
C THR A 238 -22.91 -19.12 -18.67
N ILE A 239 -23.82 -19.41 -19.61
CA ILE A 239 -23.95 -20.71 -20.31
C ILE A 239 -22.74 -20.91 -21.23
#